data_AF-A0A7J8TG18-F1
#
_entry.id   AF-A0A7J8TG18-F1
#
_cell.length_a   1.000
_cell.length_b   1.000
_cell.length_c   1.000
_cell.angle_alpha   90.00
_cell.angle_beta   90.00
_cell.angle_gamma   90.00
#
_symmetry.space_group_name_H-M   'P 1'
#
loop_
_entity.id
_entity.type
_entity.pdbx_description
1 polymer ?
#
loop_
_entity_poly.entity_id
_entity_poly.type
_entity_poly.pdbx_seq_one_letter_code
_entity_poly.pdbx_strand_id
1 'polypeptide(L)'
;MSTSHVHSGNQSGDKFVVKARISNSSGAHLYFEYFIFKMPNEEPILEAKATVVWLDKNYRPARIHPEFRSKFVQFPRCEEPN
;
A
#
# COMPACT_ATOMS: atom_id res chain seq x y z
N MET A 1 8.85 -1.46 -10.49
CA MET A 1 8.65 -2.89 -10.18
C MET A 1 8.03 -2.96 -8.80
N SER A 2 6.80 -3.46 -8.69
CA SER A 2 6.20 -3.84 -7.40
C SER A 2 6.74 -5.23 -7.06
N THR A 3 7.43 -5.36 -5.93
CA THR A 3 7.96 -6.64 -5.44
C THR A 3 7.03 -7.19 -4.37
N SER A 4 6.75 -8.49 -4.41
CA SER A 4 5.88 -9.19 -3.47
C SER A 4 6.50 -10.54 -3.08
N HIS A 5 6.59 -10.84 -1.79
CA HIS A 5 7.09 -12.13 -1.27
C HIS A 5 5.99 -12.92 -0.55
N VAL A 6 5.68 -14.13 -1.03
CA VAL A 6 4.67 -15.02 -0.46
C VAL A 6 5.32 -16.05 0.46
N HIS A 7 4.84 -16.16 1.70
CA HIS A 7 5.43 -17.03 2.73
C HIS A 7 4.68 -18.35 2.99
N SER A 8 3.51 -18.60 2.36
CA SER A 8 2.73 -19.84 2.59
C SER A 8 1.73 -20.15 1.46
N GLY A 9 1.28 -21.40 1.36
CA GLY A 9 0.27 -21.86 0.40
C GLY A 9 -1.17 -21.55 0.84
N ASN A 10 -2.04 -21.23 -0.13
CA ASN A 10 -3.43 -20.80 0.10
C ASN A 10 -4.43 -21.89 -0.32
N GLN A 11 -5.52 -22.03 0.43
CA GLN A 11 -6.62 -22.95 0.17
C GLN A 11 -7.94 -22.20 0.02
N SER A 12 -8.89 -22.80 -0.71
CA SER A 12 -10.25 -22.25 -0.83
C SER A 12 -10.91 -22.20 0.55
N GLY A 13 -11.41 -21.03 0.94
CA GLY A 13 -12.01 -20.80 2.26
C GLY A 13 -11.09 -20.13 3.28
N ASP A 14 -9.81 -19.95 2.96
CA ASP A 14 -8.91 -19.14 3.77
C ASP A 14 -9.42 -17.69 3.88
N LYS A 15 -9.32 -17.14 5.09
CA LYS A 15 -9.69 -15.75 5.38
C LYS A 15 -8.42 -14.92 5.56
N PHE A 16 -8.42 -13.72 5.01
CA PHE A 16 -7.27 -12.82 5.05
C PHE A 16 -7.68 -11.43 5.52
N VAL A 17 -6.76 -10.74 6.18
CA VAL A 17 -6.84 -9.32 6.49
C VAL A 17 -5.76 -8.60 5.70
N VAL A 18 -6.17 -7.57 4.96
CA VAL A 18 -5.24 -6.70 4.22
C VAL A 18 -5.07 -5.41 5.00
N LYS A 19 -3.84 -5.12 5.43
CA LYS A 19 -3.45 -3.84 6.03
C LYS A 19 -2.62 -3.08 5.00
N ALA A 20 -2.97 -1.83 4.73
CA ALA A 20 -2.27 -0.97 3.78
C ALA A 20 -1.84 0.32 4.48
N ARG A 21 -0.62 0.78 4.22
CA ARG A 21 -0.10 2.06 4.71
C ARG A 21 0.48 2.89 3.58
N ILE A 22 0.40 4.22 3.72
CA ILE A 22 1.07 5.16 2.81
C ILE A 22 2.45 5.43 3.37
N SER A 23 3.48 4.97 2.66
CA SER A 23 4.87 5.14 3.08
C SER A 23 5.43 6.50 2.65
N ASN A 24 5.03 6.97 1.46
CA ASN A 24 5.50 8.26 0.93
C ASN A 24 4.55 8.84 -0.14
N SER A 25 4.68 10.13 -0.41
CA SER A 25 4.01 10.82 -1.51
C SER A 25 4.95 11.86 -2.12
N SER A 26 5.08 11.90 -3.45
CA SER A 26 5.92 12.88 -4.14
C SER A 26 5.30 13.33 -5.46
N GLY A 27 4.92 14.60 -5.56
CA GLY A 27 4.38 15.20 -6.79
C GLY A 27 3.11 14.49 -7.28
N ALA A 28 3.29 13.56 -8.22
CA ALA A 28 2.26 12.72 -8.81
C ALA A 28 2.20 11.29 -8.23
N HIS A 29 3.19 10.87 -7.43
CA HIS A 29 3.36 9.49 -6.97
C HIS A 29 2.90 9.32 -5.52
N LEU A 30 2.24 8.20 -5.24
CA LEU A 30 1.92 7.69 -3.91
C LEU A 30 2.54 6.30 -3.77
N TYR A 31 3.22 6.07 -2.65
CA TYR A 31 3.87 4.80 -2.35
C TYR A 31 3.14 4.15 -1.18
N PHE A 32 2.79 2.88 -1.38
CA PHE A 32 2.07 2.08 -0.41
C PHE A 32 2.85 0.83 -0.04
N GLU A 33 2.70 0.41 1.20
CA GLU A 33 3.09 -0.90 1.69
C GLU A 33 1.84 -1.67 2.10
N TYR A 34 1.73 -2.89 1.60
CA TYR A 34 0.63 -3.81 1.85
C TYR A 34 1.15 -5.01 2.62
N PHE A 35 0.42 -5.38 3.66
CA PHE A 35 0.64 -6.55 4.48
C PHE A 35 -0.64 -7.39 4.45
N ILE A 36 -0.53 -8.62 3.98
CA ILE A 36 -1.65 -9.58 3.99
C ILE A 36 -1.36 -10.60 5.08
N PHE A 37 -2.34 -10.77 5.96
CA PHE A 37 -2.29 -11.71 7.07
C PHE A 37 -3.35 -12.79 6.88
N LYS A 38 -2.98 -14.04 7.14
CA LYS A 38 -3.91 -15.17 7.16
C LYS A 38 -4.52 -15.33 8.55
N MET A 39 -5.85 -15.45 8.59
CA MET A 39 -6.63 -15.61 9.82
C MET A 39 -6.78 -17.08 10.19
N PRO A 40 -7.00 -17.41 11.49
CA PRO A 40 -7.21 -16.48 12.62
C PRO A 40 -5.92 -16.02 13.30
N ASN A 41 -4.78 -16.63 13.01
CA ASN A 41 -3.53 -16.41 13.72
C ASN A 41 -2.81 -15.09 13.36
N GLU A 42 -3.37 -14.31 12.42
CA GLU A 42 -2.73 -13.14 11.83
C GLU A 42 -1.31 -13.43 11.33
N GLU A 43 -1.11 -14.58 10.68
CA GLU A 43 0.18 -14.97 10.13
C GLU A 43 0.50 -14.12 8.89
N PRO A 44 1.60 -13.36 8.83
CA PRO A 44 1.94 -12.56 7.65
C PRO A 44 2.28 -13.48 6.49
N ILE A 45 1.52 -13.38 5.41
CA ILE A 45 1.72 -14.21 4.21
C ILE A 45 2.28 -13.44 3.02
N LEU A 46 2.05 -12.11 2.96
CA LEU A 46 2.53 -11.28 1.86
C LEU A 46 2.90 -9.89 2.35
N GLU A 47 4.09 -9.46 1.95
CA GLU A 47 4.52 -8.08 2.01
C GLU A 47 4.74 -7.59 0.58
N ALA A 48 4.14 -6.45 0.23
CA ALA A 48 4.25 -5.88 -1.10
C ALA A 48 4.32 -4.36 -1.06
N LYS A 49 5.09 -3.79 -2.00
CA LYS A 49 5.13 -2.34 -2.25
C LYS A 49 4.35 -2.04 -3.53
N ALA A 50 3.53 -0.99 -3.53
CA ALA A 50 2.94 -0.48 -4.75
C ALA A 50 3.13 1.02 -4.90
N THR A 51 3.18 1.44 -6.17
CA THR A 51 3.24 2.85 -6.54
C THR A 51 1.99 3.19 -7.34
N VAL A 52 1.27 4.21 -6.89
CA VAL A 52 0.14 4.79 -7.61
C VAL A 52 0.60 6.10 -8.22
N VAL A 53 0.25 6.33 -9.49
CA VAL A 53 0.57 7.56 -10.22
C VAL A 53 -0.72 8.29 -10.54
N TRP A 54 -0.80 9.55 -10.13
CA TRP A 54 -1.91 10.43 -10.47
C TRP A 54 -1.76 10.93 -11.90
N LEU A 55 -2.78 10.71 -12.73
CA LEU A 55 -2.75 11.05 -14.15
C LEU A 55 -3.76 12.17 -14.47
N ASP A 56 -3.42 13.03 -15.42
CA ASP A 56 -4.39 13.94 -16.04
C ASP A 56 -5.23 13.22 -17.11
N LYS A 57 -6.15 13.97 -17.73
CA LYS A 57 -6.99 13.48 -18.84
C LYS A 57 -6.22 12.99 -20.07
N ASN A 58 -4.95 13.36 -20.20
CA ASN A 58 -4.07 12.95 -21.29
C ASN A 58 -3.16 11.78 -20.87
N TYR A 59 -3.46 11.14 -19.74
CA TYR A 59 -2.67 10.05 -19.15
C TYR A 59 -1.23 10.45 -18.78
N ARG A 60 -0.99 11.73 -18.49
CA ARG A 60 0.32 12.24 -18.06
C ARG A 60 0.38 12.36 -16.55
N PRO A 61 1.52 12.05 -15.90
CA PRO A 61 1.69 12.28 -14.47
C PRO A 61 1.39 13.73 -14.10
N ALA A 62 0.42 13.91 -13.22
CA ALA A 62 -0.03 15.22 -12.78
C ALA A 62 0.03 15.31 -11.25
N ARG A 63 0.23 16.52 -10.75
CA ARG A 63 0.34 16.74 -9.31
C ARG A 63 -0.96 16.33 -8.63
N ILE A 64 -0.83 15.57 -7.53
CA ILE A 64 -1.97 15.14 -6.72
C ILE A 64 -2.70 16.39 -6.21
N HIS A 65 -4.02 16.42 -6.42
CA HIS A 65 -4.84 17.54 -6.02
C HIS A 65 -4.78 17.74 -4.49
N PRO A 66 -4.66 18.99 -3.98
CA PRO A 66 -4.40 19.27 -2.56
C PRO A 66 -5.43 18.67 -1.60
N GLU A 67 -6.70 18.57 -2.02
CA GLU A 67 -7.75 17.93 -1.22
C GLU A 67 -7.46 16.45 -0.94
N PHE A 68 -7.02 15.71 -1.95
CA PHE A 68 -6.62 14.31 -1.79
C PHE A 68 -5.33 14.21 -0.97
N ARG A 69 -4.38 15.10 -1.21
CA ARG A 69 -3.14 15.16 -0.43
C ARG A 69 -3.41 15.34 1.07
N SER A 70 -4.35 16.21 1.44
CA SER A 70 -4.73 16.43 2.84
C SER A 70 -5.32 15.18 3.51
N LYS A 71 -6.13 14.40 2.78
CA LYS A 71 -6.66 13.11 3.27
C LYS A 71 -5.54 12.09 3.52
N PHE A 72 -4.48 12.11 2.72
CA PHE A 72 -3.35 11.17 2.87
C PHE A 72 -2.40 11.51 4.03
N VAL A 73 -2.29 12.79 4.42
CA VAL A 73 -1.46 13.22 5.57
C VAL A 73 -2.01 12.71 6.90
N GLN A 74 -3.29 12.34 6.96
CA GLN A 74 -3.94 11.84 8.17
C GLN A 74 -3.57 10.39 8.53
N PHE A 75 -2.90 9.67 7.63
CA PHE A 75 -2.35 8.36 7.94
C PHE A 75 -0.94 8.54 8.50
N PRO A 76 -0.70 8.26 9.80
CA PRO A 76 0.63 8.42 10.39
C PRO A 76 1.64 7.57 9.63
N ARG A 77 2.77 8.18 9.27
CA ARG A 77 3.94 7.44 8.77
C ARG A 77 4.45 6.57 9.91
N CYS A 78 4.67 5.29 9.63
CA CYS A 78 5.38 4.44 10.58
C CYS A 78 6.84 4.91 10.62
N GLU A 79 7.29 5.37 11.77
CA GLU A 79 8.72 5.40 12.09
C GLU A 79 9.17 3.93 12.18
N GLU A 80 10.31 3.61 11.57
CA GLU A 80 10.92 2.29 11.70
C GLU A 80 11.32 2.11 13.17
N PRO A 81 10.81 1.10 13.90
CA PRO A 81 11.34 0.81 15.22
C PRO A 81 12.80 0.35 15.04
N ASN A 82 13.72 1.10 15.64
CA ASN A 82 15.14 0.79 15.72
C ASN A 82 15.42 -0.52 16.47
#